data_AF-S8D745-F1
#
_entry.id   AF-S8D745-F1
#
_cell.length_a   1.000
_cell.length_b   1.000
_cell.length_c   1.000
_cell.angle_alpha   90.00
_cell.angle_beta   90.00
_cell.angle_gamma   90.00
#
_symmetry.space_group_name_H-M   'P 1'
#
loop_
_entity.id
_entity.type
_entity.pdbx_description
1 polymer ?
#
loop_
_entity_poly.entity_id
_entity_poly.type
_entity_poly.pdbx_seq_one_letter_code
_entity_poly.pdbx_strand_id
1 'polypeptide(L)'
;KHLLLPALIPVLMIVCGVEEWIWLLLLPLAVWATLQRGNYQRRILAEQLNKKWMQMALHTSAVTPLEQCEWLNKLCLEAWPNYINPKLSLQFASIVERRLKQRKPKLIEKIELLEFSLGSRPPLFGLDGTRWTTSGDQRIMHTSFDWDADGVNILIFAKLGKPLRGTAKIVVNSIHIKGDLLLMPILEGKAFVYSFVSTPEIRLGVAFGSGGSQSLPATELPGVSSWLV
;
A
#
# COMPACT_ATOMS: atom_id res chain seq x y z
N LYS A 1 69.31 12.50 65.59
CA LYS A 1 68.14 11.85 64.94
C LYS A 1 66.80 12.23 65.59
N HIS A 2 66.62 13.47 66.08
CA HIS A 2 65.36 13.92 66.66
C HIS A 2 65.04 15.35 66.18
N LEU A 3 64.48 15.49 64.97
CA LEU A 3 63.93 16.77 64.51
C LEU A 3 62.70 16.63 63.60
N LEU A 4 62.13 15.42 63.44
CA LEU A 4 60.98 15.15 62.56
C LEU A 4 59.66 14.90 63.32
N LEU A 5 59.70 14.74 64.65
CA LEU A 5 58.50 14.44 65.45
C LEU A 5 57.55 15.65 65.64
N PRO A 6 58.02 16.90 65.86
CA PRO A 6 57.12 18.02 66.18
C PRO A 6 56.28 18.51 65.00
N ALA A 7 56.76 18.33 63.76
CA ALA A 7 56.06 18.75 62.54
C ALA A 7 55.02 17.72 62.05
N LEU A 8 55.13 16.46 62.49
CA LEU A 8 54.22 15.39 62.07
C LEU A 8 52.82 15.54 62.68
N ILE A 9 52.74 16.03 63.93
CA ILE A 9 51.50 16.17 64.68
C ILE A 9 50.53 17.17 64.04
N PRO A 10 50.93 18.41 63.67
CA PRO A 10 50.02 19.34 63.00
C PRO A 10 49.63 18.88 61.59
N VAL A 11 50.51 18.18 60.87
CA VAL A 11 50.18 17.61 59.56
C VAL A 11 49.14 16.49 59.69
N LEU A 12 49.29 15.61 60.69
CA LEU A 12 48.33 14.53 60.94
C LEU A 12 46.95 15.09 61.32
N MET A 13 46.90 16.16 62.11
CA MET A 13 45.64 16.83 62.49
C MET A 13 44.94 17.50 61.31
N ILE A 14 45.70 18.12 60.39
CA ILE A 14 45.14 18.68 59.15
C ILE A 14 44.61 17.56 58.25
N VAL A 15 45.35 16.47 58.11
CA VAL A 15 44.92 15.31 57.31
C VAL A 15 43.67 14.67 57.91
N CYS A 16 43.61 14.44 59.22
CA CYS A 16 42.41 13.90 59.89
C CYS A 16 41.20 14.85 59.82
N GLY A 17 41.41 16.16 59.99
CA GLY A 17 40.34 17.14 59.81
C GLY A 17 39.80 17.11 58.38
N VAL A 18 40.68 17.15 57.38
CA VAL A 18 40.28 17.07 55.96
C VAL A 18 39.57 15.76 55.65
N GLU A 19 39.98 14.65 56.25
CA GLU A 19 39.32 13.34 56.10
C GLU A 19 37.86 13.38 56.58
N GLU A 20 37.58 13.95 57.75
CA GLU A 20 36.20 14.07 58.27
C GLU A 20 35.31 14.98 57.41
N TRP A 21 35.87 16.07 56.89
CA TRP A 21 35.15 17.00 55.99
C TRP A 21 34.82 16.36 54.63
N ILE A 22 35.69 15.50 54.10
CA ILE A 22 35.45 14.80 52.84
C ILE A 22 34.25 13.83 52.97
N TRP A 23 34.14 13.09 54.07
CA TRP A 23 33.01 12.18 54.29
C TRP A 23 31.66 12.92 54.40
N LEU A 24 31.64 14.11 55.02
CA LEU A 24 30.45 14.96 55.12
C LEU A 24 29.94 15.48 53.77
N LEU A 25 30.83 15.64 52.77
CA LEU A 25 30.45 16.06 51.41
C LEU A 25 30.11 14.86 50.51
N LEU A 26 30.83 13.74 50.65
CA LEU A 26 30.63 12.54 49.83
C LEU A 26 29.32 11.82 50.16
N LEU A 27 28.90 11.77 51.43
CA LEU A 27 27.67 11.10 51.85
C LEU A 27 26.40 11.73 51.23
N PRO A 28 26.14 13.04 51.34
CA PRO A 28 25.00 13.69 50.70
C PRO A 28 25.06 13.59 49.18
N LEU A 29 26.26 13.67 48.58
CA LEU A 29 26.44 13.53 47.14
C LEU A 29 26.12 12.10 46.67
N ALA A 30 26.51 11.08 47.44
CA ALA A 30 26.18 9.69 47.17
C ALA A 30 24.67 9.43 47.32
N VAL A 31 24.04 10.00 48.35
CA VAL A 31 22.57 9.94 48.54
C VAL A 31 21.85 10.66 47.39
N TRP A 32 22.32 11.84 46.99
CA TRP A 32 21.79 12.57 45.84
C TRP A 32 21.93 11.77 44.53
N ALA A 33 23.11 11.20 44.28
CA ALA A 33 23.38 10.41 43.08
C ALA A 33 22.53 9.13 43.03
N THR A 34 22.29 8.47 44.17
CA THR A 34 21.42 7.28 44.24
C THR A 34 19.94 7.64 44.05
N LEU A 35 19.47 8.75 44.60
CA LEU A 35 18.11 9.27 44.35
C LEU A 35 17.92 9.65 42.88
N GLN A 36 18.89 10.35 42.29
CA GLN A 36 18.83 10.76 40.88
C GLN A 36 18.88 9.55 39.95
N ARG A 37 19.74 8.57 40.24
CA ARG A 37 19.78 7.29 39.52
C ARG A 37 18.46 6.53 39.65
N GLY A 38 17.87 6.47 40.84
CA GLY A 38 16.58 5.83 41.07
C GLY A 38 15.45 6.47 40.26
N ASN A 39 15.38 7.81 40.25
CA ASN A 39 14.41 8.54 39.43
C ASN A 39 14.62 8.31 37.93
N TYR A 40 15.87 8.27 37.47
CA TYR A 40 16.19 7.98 36.08
C TYR A 40 15.80 6.55 35.68
N GLN A 41 16.11 5.55 36.52
CA GLN A 41 15.72 4.16 36.30
C GLN A 41 14.19 3.99 36.25
N ARG A 42 13.46 4.68 37.14
CA ARG A 42 11.98 4.68 37.11
C ARG A 42 11.43 5.26 35.81
N ARG A 43 12.03 6.33 35.28
CA ARG A 43 11.62 6.92 33.99
C ARG A 43 11.83 5.93 32.84
N ILE A 44 13.00 5.30 32.77
CA ILE A 44 13.28 4.27 31.74
C ILE A 44 12.28 3.10 31.86
N LEU A 45 12.02 2.62 33.08
CA LEU A 45 11.08 1.53 33.30
C LEU A 45 9.66 1.92 32.85
N ALA A 46 9.21 3.13 33.18
CA ALA A 46 7.91 3.63 32.76
C ALA A 46 7.82 3.73 31.23
N GLU A 47 8.85 4.23 30.55
CA GLU A 47 8.89 4.26 29.08
C GLU A 47 8.87 2.86 28.47
N GLN A 48 9.59 1.91 29.04
CA GLN A 48 9.59 0.52 28.57
C GLN A 48 8.23 -0.15 28.76
N LEU A 49 7.58 0.07 29.91
CA LEU A 49 6.23 -0.42 30.18
C LEU A 49 5.22 0.23 29.23
N ASN A 50 5.35 1.53 28.98
CA ASN A 50 4.48 2.24 28.04
C ASN A 50 4.63 1.71 26.62
N LYS A 51 5.86 1.46 26.16
CA LYS A 51 6.12 0.84 24.84
C LYS A 51 5.52 -0.56 24.74
N LYS A 52 5.71 -1.40 25.77
CA LYS A 52 5.13 -2.76 25.81
C LYS A 52 3.60 -2.72 25.83
N TRP A 53 3.03 -1.81 26.61
CA TRP A 53 1.58 -1.62 26.67
C TRP A 53 1.02 -1.15 25.33
N MET A 54 1.67 -0.20 24.66
CA MET A 54 1.29 0.27 23.33
C MET A 54 1.37 -0.86 22.29
N GLN A 55 2.43 -1.68 22.32
CA GLN A 55 2.53 -2.87 21.46
C GLN A 55 1.42 -3.88 21.72
N MET A 56 1.15 -4.19 23.00
CA MET A 56 0.05 -5.09 23.36
C MET A 56 -1.29 -4.54 22.91
N ALA A 57 -1.56 -3.26 23.17
CA ALA A 57 -2.78 -2.57 22.76
C ALA A 57 -2.98 -2.66 21.24
N LEU A 58 -1.94 -2.40 20.43
CA LEU A 58 -1.96 -2.55 18.98
C LEU A 58 -2.23 -3.99 18.54
N HIS A 59 -1.57 -4.97 19.16
CA HIS A 59 -1.78 -6.38 18.85
C HIS A 59 -3.17 -6.89 19.24
N THR A 60 -3.75 -6.37 20.32
CA THR A 60 -5.10 -6.72 20.77
C THR A 60 -6.19 -5.91 20.05
N SER A 61 -5.83 -4.83 19.35
CA SER A 61 -6.81 -3.98 18.69
C SER A 61 -7.45 -4.73 17.52
N ALA A 62 -8.78 -4.70 17.47
CA ALA A 62 -9.51 -5.31 16.37
C ALA A 62 -9.27 -4.59 15.04
N VAL A 63 -8.84 -3.31 15.09
CA VAL A 63 -8.62 -2.45 13.92
C VAL A 63 -7.38 -1.58 14.15
N THR A 64 -6.46 -1.54 13.18
CA THR A 64 -5.31 -0.63 13.22
C THR A 64 -5.71 0.79 12.80
N PRO A 65 -4.96 1.82 13.20
CA PRO A 65 -5.15 3.16 12.66
C PRO A 65 -4.99 3.19 11.13
N LEU A 66 -5.52 4.24 10.50
CA LEU A 66 -5.35 4.49 9.07
C LEU A 66 -3.91 4.91 8.79
N GLU A 67 -3.22 4.14 7.94
CA GLU A 67 -1.84 4.36 7.51
C GLU A 67 -1.80 4.69 6.02
N GLN A 68 -0.90 5.59 5.62
CA GLN A 68 -0.66 5.87 4.20
C GLN A 68 0.33 4.85 3.63
N CYS A 69 -0.02 4.19 2.52
CA CYS A 69 0.81 3.17 1.88
C CYS A 69 1.64 3.73 0.71
N GLU A 70 2.31 4.87 0.90
CA GLU A 70 3.11 5.49 -0.17
C GLU A 70 4.22 4.59 -0.71
N TRP A 71 4.85 3.79 0.16
CA TRP A 71 5.93 2.88 -0.23
C TRP A 71 5.43 1.80 -1.22
N LEU A 72 4.20 1.32 -1.06
CA LEU A 72 3.59 0.34 -1.95
C LEU A 72 3.33 0.98 -3.32
N ASN A 73 2.85 2.23 -3.33
CA ASN A 73 2.64 2.98 -4.56
C ASN A 73 3.96 3.23 -5.31
N LYS A 74 5.03 3.59 -4.60
CA LYS A 74 6.39 3.73 -5.18
C LYS A 74 6.88 2.40 -5.77
N LEU A 75 6.72 1.30 -5.05
CA LEU A 75 7.06 -0.03 -5.54
C LEU A 75 6.27 -0.39 -6.81
N CYS A 76 4.96 -0.12 -6.82
CA CYS A 76 4.11 -0.35 -7.99
C CYS A 76 4.56 0.49 -9.18
N LEU A 77 4.88 1.77 -8.98
CA LEU A 77 5.42 2.66 -10.03
C LEU A 77 6.70 2.12 -10.65
N GLU A 78 7.65 1.68 -9.83
CA GLU A 78 8.94 1.17 -10.31
C GLU A 78 8.80 -0.21 -11.00
N ALA A 79 7.96 -1.09 -10.44
CA ALA A 79 7.76 -2.44 -10.96
C ALA A 79 6.80 -2.50 -12.17
N TRP A 80 5.99 -1.46 -12.40
CA TRP A 80 4.96 -1.43 -13.43
C TRP A 80 5.49 -1.70 -14.84
N PRO A 81 6.38 -0.88 -15.41
CA PRO A 81 6.76 -1.02 -16.82
C PRO A 81 7.49 -2.34 -17.10
N ASN A 82 8.30 -2.82 -16.15
CA ASN A 82 9.22 -3.94 -16.39
C ASN A 82 8.64 -5.31 -16.01
N TYR A 83 7.74 -5.38 -15.02
CA TYR A 83 7.29 -6.66 -14.47
C TYR A 83 5.77 -6.82 -14.48
N ILE A 84 5.04 -5.82 -14.00
CA ILE A 84 3.60 -5.96 -13.78
C ILE A 84 2.83 -5.78 -15.09
N ASN A 85 3.07 -4.67 -15.80
CA ASN A 85 2.38 -4.33 -17.04
C ASN A 85 2.49 -5.43 -18.13
N PRO A 86 3.68 -5.94 -18.51
CA PRO A 86 3.77 -6.95 -19.56
C PRO A 86 3.07 -8.27 -19.16
N LYS A 87 3.19 -8.68 -17.89
CA LYS A 87 2.53 -9.91 -17.40
C LYS A 87 1.01 -9.77 -17.38
N LEU A 88 0.50 -8.67 -16.82
CA LEU A 88 -0.94 -8.41 -16.76
C LEU A 88 -1.53 -8.18 -18.15
N SER A 89 -0.83 -7.45 -19.02
CA SER A 89 -1.28 -7.21 -20.40
C SER A 89 -1.47 -8.51 -21.17
N LEU A 90 -0.51 -9.45 -21.07
CA LEU A 90 -0.63 -10.77 -21.71
C LEU A 90 -1.78 -11.60 -21.13
N GLN A 91 -1.89 -11.65 -19.79
CA GLN A 91 -2.97 -12.39 -19.13
C GLN A 91 -4.33 -11.81 -19.49
N PHE A 92 -4.50 -10.49 -19.40
CA PHE A 92 -5.76 -9.82 -19.68
C PHE A 92 -6.13 -9.87 -21.15
N ALA A 93 -5.17 -9.75 -22.08
CA ALA A 93 -5.44 -9.97 -23.50
C ALA A 93 -6.07 -11.35 -23.75
N SER A 94 -5.51 -12.42 -23.18
CA SER A 94 -6.05 -13.77 -23.34
C SER A 94 -7.44 -13.95 -22.69
N ILE A 95 -7.68 -13.31 -21.54
CA ILE A 95 -8.97 -13.34 -20.85
C ILE A 95 -10.01 -12.58 -21.67
N VAL A 96 -9.69 -11.38 -22.12
CA VAL A 96 -10.58 -10.54 -22.94
C VAL A 96 -10.89 -11.24 -24.24
N GLU A 97 -9.89 -11.75 -24.97
CA GLU A 97 -10.12 -12.48 -26.22
C GLU A 97 -11.06 -13.69 -26.02
N ARG A 98 -10.84 -14.47 -24.95
CA ARG A 98 -11.72 -15.60 -24.61
C ARG A 98 -13.14 -15.13 -24.29
N ARG A 99 -13.30 -14.05 -23.51
CA ARG A 99 -14.61 -13.51 -23.14
C ARG A 99 -15.35 -12.91 -24.34
N LEU A 100 -14.66 -12.21 -25.24
CA LEU A 100 -15.21 -11.68 -26.48
C LEU A 100 -15.76 -12.79 -27.37
N LYS A 101 -15.03 -13.92 -27.50
CA LYS A 101 -15.49 -15.09 -28.27
C LYS A 101 -16.70 -15.77 -27.62
N GLN A 102 -16.71 -15.91 -26.30
CA GLN A 102 -17.79 -16.58 -25.55
C GLN A 102 -19.10 -15.77 -25.50
N ARG A 103 -19.01 -14.46 -25.28
CA ARG A 103 -20.16 -13.57 -25.11
C ARG A 103 -20.55 -12.83 -26.39
N LYS A 104 -20.06 -13.26 -27.54
CA LYS A 104 -20.29 -12.62 -28.84
C LYS A 104 -21.79 -12.50 -29.15
N PRO A 105 -22.30 -11.29 -29.48
CA PRO A 105 -23.71 -11.10 -29.83
C PRO A 105 -24.01 -11.64 -31.24
N LYS A 106 -25.25 -12.05 -31.49
CA LYS A 106 -25.69 -12.61 -32.78
C LYS A 106 -25.51 -11.66 -33.97
N LEU A 107 -25.50 -10.35 -33.71
CA LEU A 107 -25.32 -9.29 -34.72
C LEU A 107 -23.87 -9.16 -35.21
N ILE A 108 -22.90 -9.73 -34.50
CA ILE A 108 -21.49 -9.69 -34.88
C ILE A 108 -21.14 -11.03 -35.52
N GLU A 109 -20.60 -11.00 -36.73
CA GLU A 109 -20.15 -12.20 -37.47
C GLU A 109 -18.74 -12.62 -37.04
N LYS A 110 -17.85 -11.66 -36.75
CA LYS A 110 -16.47 -11.93 -36.32
C LYS A 110 -16.02 -10.85 -35.35
N ILE A 111 -15.32 -11.23 -34.28
CA ILE A 111 -14.71 -10.28 -33.34
C ILE A 111 -13.29 -10.72 -33.04
N GLU A 112 -12.35 -9.78 -33.13
CA GLU A 112 -10.92 -10.02 -32.94
C GLU A 112 -10.30 -8.91 -32.11
N LEU A 113 -9.47 -9.29 -31.15
CA LEU A 113 -8.62 -8.37 -30.41
C LEU A 113 -7.35 -8.16 -31.24
N LEU A 114 -7.12 -6.93 -31.71
CA LEU A 114 -5.95 -6.59 -32.52
C LEU A 114 -4.77 -6.18 -31.64
N GLU A 115 -5.01 -5.28 -30.69
CA GLU A 115 -3.98 -4.74 -29.80
C GLU A 115 -4.51 -4.65 -28.38
N PHE A 116 -3.61 -4.86 -27.41
CA PHE A 116 -3.93 -4.76 -25.99
C PHE A 116 -2.73 -4.19 -25.22
N SER A 117 -2.93 -3.03 -24.59
CA SER A 117 -1.98 -2.38 -23.72
C SER A 117 -2.71 -1.67 -22.58
N LEU A 118 -2.24 -1.86 -21.35
CA LEU A 118 -2.80 -1.23 -20.14
C LEU A 118 -2.24 0.16 -19.85
N GLY A 119 -1.40 0.71 -20.74
CA GLY A 119 -0.75 2.00 -20.55
C GLY A 119 0.42 1.96 -19.55
N SER A 120 0.99 3.13 -19.28
CA SER A 120 2.19 3.30 -18.45
C SER A 120 1.91 3.63 -16.99
N ARG A 121 0.65 3.97 -16.63
CA ARG A 121 0.27 4.33 -15.27
C ARG A 121 -0.23 3.12 -14.47
N PRO A 122 0.39 2.79 -13.32
CA PRO A 122 -0.10 1.75 -12.43
C PRO A 122 -1.32 2.20 -11.63
N PRO A 123 -2.03 1.23 -11.01
CA PRO A 123 -3.00 1.53 -9.97
C PRO A 123 -2.31 2.08 -8.70
N LEU A 124 -3.04 2.91 -7.97
CA LEU A 124 -2.68 3.46 -6.67
C LEU A 124 -3.49 2.77 -5.56
N PHE A 125 -2.83 2.54 -4.44
CA PHE A 125 -3.40 1.91 -3.25
C PHE A 125 -3.35 2.86 -2.05
N GLY A 126 -4.41 2.85 -1.23
CA GLY A 126 -4.45 3.51 0.07
C GLY A 126 -4.39 5.04 0.01
N LEU A 127 -4.99 5.67 -1.00
CA LEU A 127 -5.14 7.14 -1.06
C LEU A 127 -5.96 7.67 0.12
N ASP A 128 -6.98 6.92 0.52
CA ASP A 128 -7.86 7.23 1.67
C ASP A 128 -7.34 6.59 2.96
N GLY A 129 -6.13 6.05 2.92
CA GLY A 129 -5.50 5.27 3.97
C GLY A 129 -5.79 3.77 3.86
N THR A 130 -4.97 3.02 4.57
CA THR A 130 -5.03 1.56 4.67
C THR A 130 -5.14 1.19 6.14
N ARG A 131 -5.97 0.20 6.45
CA ARG A 131 -6.09 -0.32 7.82
C ARG A 131 -6.23 -1.84 7.80
N TRP A 132 -5.81 -2.47 8.87
CA TRP A 132 -6.04 -3.88 9.11
C TRP A 132 -7.20 -4.05 10.07
N THR A 133 -8.06 -5.02 9.78
CA THR A 133 -9.08 -5.52 10.70
C THR A 133 -8.79 -6.97 11.01
N THR A 134 -9.04 -7.38 12.26
CA THR A 134 -8.89 -8.77 12.69
C THR A 134 -10.27 -9.37 12.88
N SER A 135 -10.59 -10.40 12.09
CA SER A 135 -11.84 -11.16 12.17
C SER A 135 -11.51 -12.61 12.50
N GLY A 136 -11.63 -12.97 13.78
CA GLY A 136 -11.16 -14.27 14.28
C GLY A 136 -9.63 -14.37 14.17
N ASP A 137 -9.13 -15.41 13.50
CA ASP A 137 -7.69 -15.61 13.27
C ASP A 137 -7.19 -14.97 11.95
N GLN A 138 -8.09 -14.37 11.17
CA GLN A 138 -7.77 -13.77 9.88
C GLN A 138 -7.59 -12.26 9.99
N ARG A 139 -6.55 -11.75 9.33
CA ARG A 139 -6.31 -10.32 9.17
C ARG A 139 -6.74 -9.90 7.78
N ILE A 140 -7.56 -8.85 7.70
CA ILE A 140 -8.07 -8.31 6.44
C ILE A 140 -7.56 -6.88 6.33
N MET A 141 -6.82 -6.59 5.27
CA MET A 141 -6.40 -5.24 4.92
C MET A 141 -7.52 -4.59 4.12
N HIS A 142 -7.96 -3.43 4.57
CA HIS A 142 -8.82 -2.51 3.85
C HIS A 142 -7.94 -1.42 3.27
N THR A 143 -7.98 -1.23 1.95
CA THR A 143 -7.21 -0.21 1.26
C THR A 143 -8.03 0.34 0.11
N SER A 144 -7.96 1.64 -0.18
CA SER A 144 -8.61 2.18 -1.38
C SER A 144 -7.80 1.83 -2.63
N PHE A 145 -8.49 1.61 -3.74
CA PHE A 145 -7.92 1.32 -5.05
C PHE A 145 -8.38 2.37 -6.04
N ASP A 146 -7.44 3.03 -6.69
CA ASP A 146 -7.71 4.02 -7.72
C ASP A 146 -6.76 3.77 -8.91
N TRP A 147 -7.33 3.46 -10.06
CA TRP A 147 -6.59 3.26 -11.29
C TRP A 147 -7.15 4.15 -12.37
N ASP A 148 -6.49 5.28 -12.56
CA ASP A 148 -6.77 6.22 -13.63
C ASP A 148 -5.65 6.16 -14.67
N ALA A 149 -5.91 5.50 -15.80
CA ALA A 149 -4.95 5.31 -16.87
C ALA A 149 -5.49 5.88 -18.19
N ASP A 150 -4.91 7.01 -18.62
CA ASP A 150 -5.01 7.49 -20.00
C ASP A 150 -3.79 7.00 -20.79
N GLY A 151 -4.03 6.48 -21.99
CA GLY A 151 -3.01 5.82 -22.81
C GLY A 151 -3.10 4.28 -22.77
N VAL A 152 -4.20 3.75 -22.24
CA VAL A 152 -4.62 2.37 -22.53
C VAL A 152 -4.90 2.29 -24.04
N ASN A 153 -4.54 1.18 -24.67
CA ASN A 153 -4.89 0.94 -26.08
C ASN A 153 -5.41 -0.49 -26.21
N ILE A 154 -6.73 -0.62 -26.25
CA ILE A 154 -7.39 -1.89 -26.55
C ILE A 154 -8.13 -1.72 -27.87
N LEU A 155 -7.59 -2.32 -28.92
CA LEU A 155 -8.16 -2.25 -30.27
C LEU A 155 -8.91 -3.53 -30.58
N ILE A 156 -10.22 -3.42 -30.77
CA ILE A 156 -11.11 -4.53 -31.12
C ILE A 156 -11.66 -4.30 -32.52
N PHE A 157 -11.55 -5.31 -33.37
CA PHE A 157 -12.16 -5.34 -34.68
C PHE A 157 -13.43 -6.18 -34.65
N ALA A 158 -14.54 -5.62 -35.10
CA ALA A 158 -15.82 -6.31 -35.20
C ALA A 158 -16.36 -6.25 -36.63
N LYS A 159 -16.67 -7.41 -37.20
CA LYS A 159 -17.41 -7.53 -38.46
C LYS A 159 -18.86 -7.80 -38.14
N LEU A 160 -19.76 -6.92 -38.58
CA LEU A 160 -21.20 -7.06 -38.38
C LEU A 160 -21.81 -8.03 -39.39
N GLY A 161 -22.72 -8.87 -38.90
CA GLY A 161 -23.53 -9.79 -39.67
C GLY A 161 -24.84 -9.17 -40.15
N LYS A 162 -25.59 -9.89 -40.98
CA LYS A 162 -26.89 -9.42 -41.49
C LYS A 162 -27.85 -9.11 -40.31
N PRO A 163 -28.64 -8.02 -40.35
CA PRO A 163 -28.90 -7.14 -41.50
C PRO A 163 -27.89 -5.99 -41.69
N LEU A 164 -27.08 -5.68 -40.68
CA LEU A 164 -26.12 -4.57 -40.68
C LEU A 164 -24.81 -5.03 -41.32
N ARG A 165 -24.63 -4.83 -42.62
CA ARG A 165 -23.36 -5.14 -43.29
C ARG A 165 -22.34 -4.06 -42.96
N GLY A 166 -21.31 -4.41 -42.18
CA GLY A 166 -20.16 -3.52 -42.02
C GLY A 166 -19.02 -4.02 -41.14
N THR A 167 -17.97 -3.20 -41.03
CA THR A 167 -16.82 -3.39 -40.15
C THR A 167 -16.68 -2.20 -39.23
N ALA A 168 -16.36 -2.48 -37.97
CA ALA A 168 -16.19 -1.51 -36.92
C ALA A 168 -14.86 -1.74 -36.21
N LYS A 169 -14.16 -0.64 -35.92
CA LYS A 169 -13.04 -0.64 -34.98
C LYS A 169 -13.50 0.01 -33.69
N ILE A 170 -13.31 -0.68 -32.58
CA ILE A 170 -13.61 -0.19 -31.24
C ILE A 170 -12.26 0.03 -30.56
N VAL A 171 -12.03 1.22 -30.05
CA VAL A 171 -10.79 1.59 -29.37
C VAL A 171 -11.13 2.00 -27.95
N VAL A 172 -10.49 1.40 -26.96
CA VAL A 172 -10.56 1.85 -25.57
C VAL A 172 -9.25 2.58 -25.25
N ASN A 173 -9.37 3.87 -24.91
CA ASN A 173 -8.24 4.79 -24.73
C ASN A 173 -7.96 5.16 -23.26
N SER A 174 -9.00 5.10 -22.42
CA SER A 174 -8.88 5.37 -21.00
C SER A 174 -9.69 4.39 -20.18
N ILE A 175 -9.13 4.03 -19.02
CA ILE A 175 -9.79 3.20 -18.01
C ILE A 175 -9.64 3.93 -16.69
N HIS A 176 -10.76 4.12 -16.01
CA HIS A 176 -10.82 4.61 -14.65
C HIS A 176 -11.55 3.56 -13.80
N ILE A 177 -10.88 3.04 -12.77
CA ILE A 177 -11.47 2.11 -11.81
C ILE A 177 -11.18 2.61 -10.41
N LYS A 178 -12.22 2.86 -9.63
CA LYS A 178 -12.10 3.34 -8.26
C LYS A 178 -12.99 2.54 -7.30
N GLY A 179 -12.47 2.18 -6.14
CA GLY A 179 -13.25 1.52 -5.10
C GLY A 179 -12.44 1.04 -3.92
N ASP A 180 -13.11 0.55 -2.88
CA ASP A 180 -12.46 0.02 -1.69
C ASP A 180 -12.15 -1.47 -1.85
N LEU A 181 -10.90 -1.85 -1.61
CA LEU A 181 -10.38 -3.20 -1.76
C LEU A 181 -10.13 -3.85 -0.40
N LEU A 182 -10.56 -5.10 -0.28
CA LEU A 182 -10.21 -6.02 0.78
C LEU A 182 -9.12 -6.95 0.30
N LEU A 183 -8.04 -7.06 1.07
CA LEU A 183 -6.92 -7.96 0.82
C LEU A 183 -6.72 -8.84 2.05
N MET A 184 -6.84 -10.15 1.88
CA MET A 184 -6.70 -11.12 2.95
C MET A 184 -5.60 -12.12 2.61
N PRO A 185 -4.47 -12.14 3.34
CA PRO A 185 -3.50 -13.22 3.21
C PRO A 185 -4.12 -14.54 3.67
N ILE A 186 -3.91 -15.58 2.88
CA ILE A 186 -4.32 -16.97 3.17
C ILE A 186 -3.10 -17.89 3.07
N LEU A 187 -3.24 -19.13 3.56
CA LEU A 187 -2.19 -20.15 3.50
C LEU A 187 -0.86 -19.64 4.10
N GLU A 188 -0.93 -19.05 5.30
CA GLU A 188 0.24 -18.48 5.99
C GLU A 188 0.97 -17.39 5.16
N GLY A 189 0.24 -16.66 4.31
CA GLY A 189 0.78 -15.58 3.48
C GLY A 189 1.34 -16.04 2.12
N LYS A 190 1.14 -17.30 1.73
CA LYS A 190 1.53 -17.81 0.40
C LYS A 190 0.62 -17.33 -0.73
N ALA A 191 -0.60 -16.90 -0.40
CA ALA A 191 -1.54 -16.36 -1.37
C ALA A 191 -2.38 -15.24 -0.75
N PHE A 192 -2.96 -14.42 -1.62
CA PHE A 192 -3.89 -13.36 -1.24
C PHE A 192 -5.25 -13.61 -1.89
N VAL A 193 -6.30 -13.44 -1.10
CA VAL A 193 -7.67 -13.28 -1.59
C VAL A 193 -7.96 -11.80 -1.64
N TYR A 194 -8.57 -11.34 -2.73
CA TYR A 194 -8.95 -9.96 -2.90
C TYR A 194 -10.41 -9.84 -3.32
N SER A 195 -11.08 -8.79 -2.85
CA SER A 195 -12.44 -8.45 -3.22
C SER A 195 -12.67 -6.96 -3.07
N PHE A 196 -13.47 -6.36 -3.93
CA PHE A 196 -14.02 -5.04 -3.63
C PHE A 196 -15.08 -5.14 -2.54
N VAL A 197 -15.18 -4.11 -1.70
CA VAL A 197 -16.21 -4.00 -0.65
C VAL A 197 -17.60 -3.82 -1.27
N SER A 198 -17.68 -3.00 -2.32
CA SER A 198 -18.89 -2.72 -3.09
C SER A 198 -18.58 -2.77 -4.58
N THR A 199 -19.59 -2.62 -5.44
CA THR A 199 -19.37 -2.44 -6.88
C THR A 199 -18.47 -1.23 -7.11
N PRO A 200 -17.27 -1.39 -7.71
CA PRO A 200 -16.37 -0.27 -7.94
C PRO A 200 -16.96 0.67 -8.99
N GLU A 201 -16.56 1.92 -8.93
CA GLU A 201 -16.81 2.89 -9.98
C GLU A 201 -15.91 2.57 -11.17
N ILE A 202 -16.51 2.32 -12.33
CA ILE A 202 -15.79 2.01 -13.57
C ILE A 202 -16.20 3.02 -14.62
N ARG A 203 -15.23 3.69 -15.23
CA ARG A 203 -15.43 4.56 -16.40
C ARG A 203 -14.48 4.13 -17.51
N LEU A 204 -15.02 3.96 -18.72
CA LEU A 204 -14.27 3.53 -19.89
C LEU A 204 -14.38 4.60 -20.98
N GLY A 205 -13.25 5.08 -21.48
CA GLY A 205 -13.19 5.93 -22.65
C GLY A 205 -13.18 5.09 -23.92
N VAL A 206 -14.34 4.90 -24.53
CA VAL A 206 -14.50 4.12 -25.77
C VAL A 206 -14.71 5.05 -26.96
N ALA A 207 -13.95 4.83 -28.03
CA ALA A 207 -14.10 5.49 -29.31
C ALA A 207 -14.35 4.46 -30.42
N PHE A 208 -15.29 4.75 -31.32
CA PHE A 208 -15.55 3.91 -32.49
C PHE A 208 -14.88 4.52 -33.72
N GLY A 209 -13.91 3.80 -34.28
CA GLY A 209 -13.17 4.20 -35.47
C GLY A 209 -13.89 3.77 -36.75
N SER A 210 -14.14 4.74 -37.64
CA SER A 210 -14.60 4.52 -39.00
C SER A 210 -13.40 4.33 -39.93
N GLY A 211 -13.16 3.10 -40.40
CA GLY A 211 -12.26 2.88 -41.54
C GLY A 211 -12.86 3.50 -42.79
N GLY A 212 -12.05 4.14 -43.65
CA GLY A 212 -12.47 4.98 -44.79
C GLY A 212 -13.29 4.31 -45.92
N SER A 213 -13.98 3.19 -45.67
CA SER A 213 -14.82 2.49 -46.63
C SER A 213 -16.09 1.88 -46.01
N GLN A 214 -16.82 2.59 -45.12
CA GLN A 214 -18.22 2.21 -44.83
C GLN A 214 -19.11 3.30 -44.19
N SER A 215 -20.40 2.99 -44.27
CA SER A 215 -21.58 3.84 -44.40
C SER A 215 -22.40 4.02 -43.11
N LEU A 216 -21.79 3.92 -41.94
CA LEU A 216 -22.49 4.09 -40.66
C LEU A 216 -21.74 5.09 -39.77
N PRO A 217 -22.43 6.08 -39.18
CA PRO A 217 -21.80 7.09 -38.35
C PRO A 217 -21.12 6.45 -37.15
N ALA A 218 -19.95 6.99 -36.78
CA ALA A 218 -19.11 6.58 -35.66
C ALA A 218 -19.79 6.69 -34.27
N THR A 219 -21.05 7.12 -34.22
CA THR A 219 -21.70 7.49 -32.97
C THR A 219 -22.36 6.30 -32.28
N GLU A 220 -23.04 5.38 -32.97
CA GLU A 220 -23.67 4.25 -32.29
C GLU A 220 -23.79 3.03 -33.22
N LEU A 221 -22.97 2.02 -32.98
CA LEU A 221 -23.22 0.68 -33.49
C LEU A 221 -24.34 0.07 -32.65
N PRO A 222 -25.57 -0.08 -33.18
CA PRO A 222 -26.70 -0.56 -32.40
C PRO A 222 -26.40 -1.95 -31.86
N GLY A 223 -26.51 -2.10 -30.54
CA GLY A 223 -26.27 -3.35 -29.81
C GLY A 223 -24.82 -3.67 -29.47
N VAL A 224 -23.83 -2.90 -29.95
CA VAL A 224 -22.42 -3.10 -29.58
C VAL A 224 -22.04 -2.27 -28.36
N SER A 225 -22.51 -1.02 -28.28
CA SER A 225 -22.31 -0.15 -27.10
C SER A 225 -22.96 -0.73 -25.85
N SER A 226 -24.21 -1.20 -25.96
CA SER A 226 -24.94 -1.85 -24.86
C SER A 226 -24.42 -3.23 -24.48
N TRP A 227 -23.61 -3.86 -25.33
CA TRP A 227 -22.98 -5.15 -25.05
C TRP A 227 -21.60 -5.01 -24.41
N LEU A 228 -20.93 -3.88 -24.65
CA LEU A 228 -19.60 -3.60 -24.10
C LEU A 228 -19.64 -3.14 -22.63
N VAL A 229 -20.79 -2.60 -22.19
CA VAL A 229 -21.11 -2.19 -20.81
C VAL A 229 -21.69 -3.37 -20.04
#